data_AF-A0A2D6DJR0-F1
#
_entry.id   AF-A0A2D6DJR0-F1
#
_cell.length_a   1.000
_cell.length_b   1.000
_cell.length_c   1.000
_cell.angle_alpha   90.00
_cell.angle_beta   90.00
_cell.angle_gamma   90.00
#
_symmetry.space_group_name_H-M   'P 1'
#
loop_
_entity.id
_entity.type
_entity.pdbx_description
1 polymer ?
#
loop_
_entity_poly.entity_id
_entity_poly.type
_entity_poly.pdbx_seq_one_letter_code
_entity_poly.pdbx_strand_id
1 'polypeptide(L)'
;MPAPNPRLGNNYGQIVRWLPVNQDHGADIFAWDLFVMAGNPTQHSDMYAGSDNIDADNMFNSPDGLAFVSKGLLWIQTDGKYTNTGDFAGQGNNQMLVGDPATGEIRRFMVGPKECEVTGFAWSADGRTMFVGIQHPGEKGNSHFPGGGDSVPRSCVVAISRENGEAID
;
A
#
# COMPACT_ATOMS: atom_id res chain seq x y z
N MET A 1 18.96 0.07 18.19
CA MET A 1 17.71 -0.01 17.39
C MET A 1 17.00 -1.29 17.76
N PRO A 2 15.68 -1.31 18.00
CA PRO A 2 14.93 -2.56 18.09
C PRO A 2 15.08 -3.34 16.77
N ALA A 3 14.87 -4.65 16.80
CA ALA A 3 14.88 -5.54 15.62
C ALA A 3 13.80 -5.13 14.60
N PRO A 4 13.82 -5.62 13.34
CA PRO A 4 12.84 -5.22 12.31
C PRO A 4 11.39 -5.67 12.59
N ASN A 5 11.15 -6.36 13.71
CA ASN A 5 9.86 -6.85 14.17
C ASN A 5 9.58 -6.37 15.60
N PRO A 6 9.23 -5.08 15.81
CA PRO A 6 9.20 -4.49 17.14
C PRO A 6 7.88 -4.70 17.91
N ARG A 7 6.83 -5.25 17.28
CA ARG A 7 5.49 -5.43 17.88
C ARG A 7 5.12 -6.91 18.03
N LEU A 8 4.68 -7.31 19.23
CA LEU A 8 4.05 -8.60 19.47
C LEU A 8 2.63 -8.59 18.89
N GLY A 9 2.13 -9.69 18.31
CA GLY A 9 0.75 -9.73 17.79
C GLY A 9 0.47 -8.65 16.74
N ASN A 10 1.44 -8.40 15.86
CA ASN A 10 1.39 -7.32 14.88
C ASN A 10 0.32 -7.56 13.81
N ASN A 11 -0.77 -6.80 13.86
CA ASN A 11 -1.89 -6.88 12.91
C ASN A 11 -1.80 -5.88 11.74
N TYR A 12 -0.79 -4.98 11.74
CA TYR A 12 -0.71 -3.88 10.77
C TYR A 12 0.44 -4.02 9.77
N GLY A 13 1.57 -4.60 10.17
CA GLY A 13 2.75 -4.74 9.32
C GLY A 13 3.66 -3.51 9.27
N GLN A 14 4.71 -3.60 8.46
CA GLN A 14 5.76 -2.59 8.33
C GLN A 14 6.54 -2.81 7.02
N ILE A 15 7.17 -1.76 6.49
CA ILE A 15 8.07 -1.84 5.33
C ILE A 15 9.50 -1.69 5.82
N VAL A 16 10.30 -2.74 5.64
CA VAL A 16 11.73 -2.75 5.97
C VAL A 16 12.52 -2.25 4.77
N ARG A 17 13.50 -1.38 5.01
CA ARG A 17 14.45 -0.88 4.02
C ARG A 17 15.87 -1.27 4.42
N TRP A 18 16.70 -1.62 3.45
CA TRP A 18 18.12 -1.86 3.67
C TRP A 18 18.98 -1.28 2.54
N LEU A 19 20.21 -0.94 2.89
CA LEU A 19 21.23 -0.45 1.96
C LEU A 19 22.52 -1.26 2.17
N PRO A 20 22.95 -2.05 1.16
CA PRO A 20 24.23 -2.74 1.21
C PRO A 20 25.40 -1.77 1.41
N VAL A 21 26.42 -2.21 2.13
CA VAL A 21 27.63 -1.41 2.32
C VAL A 21 28.24 -1.02 0.98
N ASN A 22 28.74 0.22 0.88
CA ASN A 22 29.28 0.80 -0.35
C ASN A 22 28.31 0.81 -1.56
N GLN A 23 27.01 0.60 -1.33
CA GLN A 23 26.01 0.41 -2.40
C GLN A 23 26.34 -0.77 -3.33
N ASP A 24 27.11 -1.74 -2.83
CA ASP A 24 27.46 -2.96 -3.55
C ASP A 24 26.43 -4.06 -3.27
N HIS A 25 25.62 -4.39 -4.26
CA HIS A 25 24.62 -5.46 -4.14
C HIS A 25 25.22 -6.87 -4.03
N GLY A 26 26.54 -7.02 -4.19
CA GLY A 26 27.28 -8.24 -3.87
C GLY A 26 27.73 -8.34 -2.40
N ALA A 27 27.56 -7.29 -1.60
CA ALA A 27 27.97 -7.31 -0.19
C ALA A 27 27.06 -8.16 0.70
N ASP A 28 27.63 -8.73 1.76
CA ASP A 28 26.94 -9.56 2.76
C ASP A 28 26.50 -8.78 4.02
N ILE A 29 26.82 -7.49 4.07
CA ILE A 29 26.49 -6.58 5.17
C ILE A 29 25.68 -5.40 4.61
N PHE A 30 24.66 -5.00 5.38
CA PHE A 30 23.80 -3.86 5.05
C PHE A 30 23.41 -3.09 6.31
N ALA A 31 23.18 -1.80 6.14
CA ALA A 31 22.41 -1.02 7.10
C ALA A 31 20.92 -1.20 6.81
N TRP A 32 20.06 -1.12 7.83
CA TRP A 32 18.63 -1.24 7.65
C TRP A 32 17.86 -0.27 8.56
N ASP A 33 16.65 0.06 8.13
CA ASP A 33 15.67 0.84 8.88
C ASP A 33 14.25 0.38 8.56
N LEU A 34 13.27 0.90 9.32
CA LEU A 34 11.85 0.75 9.02
C LEU A 34 11.39 2.02 8.30
N PHE A 35 11.12 1.91 7.00
CA PHE A 35 10.61 3.03 6.22
C PHE A 35 9.26 3.50 6.78
N VAL A 36 8.40 2.54 7.16
CA VAL A 36 7.14 2.81 7.83
C VAL A 36 6.73 1.64 8.72
N MET A 37 6.21 1.96 9.90
CA MET A 37 5.42 1.08 10.73
C MET A 37 3.95 1.40 10.48
N ALA A 38 3.23 0.55 9.75
CA ALA A 38 1.81 0.73 9.51
C ALA A 38 1.04 0.62 10.84
N GLY A 39 -0.09 1.30 10.97
CA GLY A 39 -0.82 1.39 12.23
C GLY A 39 -2.08 2.23 12.12
N ASN A 40 -2.79 2.35 13.24
CA ASN A 40 -4.00 3.17 13.32
C ASN A 40 -3.89 4.20 14.47
N PRO A 41 -3.46 5.43 14.17
CA PRO A 41 -3.27 6.47 15.19
C PRO A 41 -4.60 7.04 15.70
N THR A 42 -5.73 6.68 15.07
CA THR A 42 -7.06 7.05 15.56
C THR A 42 -7.60 6.08 16.62
N GLN A 43 -7.05 4.86 16.68
CA GLN A 43 -7.47 3.82 17.63
C GLN A 43 -6.43 3.53 18.72
N HIS A 44 -5.16 3.85 18.45
CA HIS A 44 -4.06 3.57 19.36
C HIS A 44 -3.21 4.83 19.62
N SER A 45 -2.58 4.87 20.79
CA SER A 45 -1.61 5.89 21.19
C SER A 45 -0.24 5.30 21.54
N ASP A 46 -0.03 4.01 21.28
CA ASP A 46 1.21 3.27 21.50
C ASP A 46 1.82 2.85 20.15
N MET A 47 2.71 1.85 20.13
CA MET A 47 3.39 1.41 18.89
C MET A 47 2.42 0.90 17.80
N TYR A 48 1.17 0.59 18.14
CA TYR A 48 0.15 0.17 17.16
C TYR A 48 -0.49 1.36 16.44
N ALA A 49 -0.22 2.60 16.87
CA ALA A 49 -0.57 3.81 16.14
C ALA A 49 0.16 3.94 14.80
N GLY A 50 1.35 3.34 14.69
CA GLY A 50 2.24 3.47 13.54
C GLY A 50 3.44 4.39 13.84
N SER A 51 4.30 4.59 12.85
CA SER A 51 5.40 5.55 12.91
C SER A 51 4.92 6.98 12.58
N ASP A 52 5.77 7.98 12.80
CA ASP A 52 5.43 9.41 12.66
C ASP A 52 4.93 9.81 11.25
N ASN A 53 5.17 9.00 10.23
CA ASN A 53 4.67 9.18 8.87
C ASN A 53 3.32 8.50 8.60
N ILE A 54 2.65 7.98 9.63
CA ILE A 54 1.27 7.50 9.60
C ILE A 54 0.36 8.48 10.36
N ASP A 55 -0.72 8.91 9.72
CA ASP A 55 -1.74 9.79 10.29
C ASP A 55 -3.16 9.31 9.94
N ALA A 56 -4.16 10.07 10.39
CA ALA A 56 -5.57 9.74 10.15
C ALA A 56 -5.95 9.78 8.65
N ASP A 57 -5.23 10.57 7.85
CA ASP A 57 -5.52 10.75 6.43
C ASP A 57 -4.85 9.68 5.56
N ASN A 58 -3.74 9.08 6.01
CA ASN A 58 -2.98 8.12 5.20
C ASN A 58 -2.90 6.69 5.77
N MET A 59 -3.40 6.41 6.99
CA MET A 59 -3.28 5.10 7.63
C MET A 59 -3.76 3.92 6.76
N PHE A 60 -3.03 2.81 6.87
CA PHE A 60 -3.27 1.57 6.15
C PHE A 60 -2.73 0.38 6.95
N ASN A 61 -3.12 -0.83 6.56
CA ASN A 61 -2.64 -2.07 7.17
C ASN A 61 -2.27 -3.10 6.10
N SER A 62 -1.40 -4.01 6.48
CA SER A 62 -0.93 -5.14 5.66
C SER A 62 -0.39 -4.68 4.29
N PRO A 63 0.66 -3.84 4.25
CA PRO A 63 1.36 -3.58 3.00
C PRO A 63 1.87 -4.89 2.41
N ASP A 64 1.61 -5.10 1.13
CA ASP A 64 1.96 -6.31 0.39
C ASP A 64 2.75 -5.93 -0.88
N GLY A 65 2.05 -5.52 -1.94
CA GLY A 65 2.66 -5.17 -3.21
C GLY A 65 3.49 -3.89 -3.13
N LEU A 66 4.70 -3.92 -3.68
CA LEU A 66 5.60 -2.76 -3.76
C LEU A 66 6.12 -2.59 -5.18
N ALA A 67 6.21 -1.33 -5.64
CA ALA A 67 6.82 -1.02 -6.93
C ALA A 67 7.53 0.34 -6.91
N PHE A 68 8.66 0.41 -7.62
CA PHE A 68 9.32 1.68 -7.95
C PHE A 68 9.08 2.03 -9.41
N VAL A 69 8.89 3.33 -9.67
CA VAL A 69 8.85 3.91 -11.03
C VAL A 69 9.94 4.97 -11.20
N SER A 70 10.04 5.55 -12.41
CA SER A 70 11.20 6.35 -12.85
C SER A 70 11.60 7.52 -11.95
N LYS A 71 10.66 8.08 -11.17
CA LYS A 71 10.91 9.19 -10.24
C LYS A 71 11.34 8.78 -8.82
N GLY A 72 11.52 7.48 -8.57
CA GLY A 72 11.98 6.97 -7.27
C GLY A 72 10.91 6.97 -6.17
N LEU A 73 9.65 7.27 -6.51
CA LEU A 73 8.52 7.09 -5.59
C LEU A 73 8.21 5.60 -5.42
N LEU A 74 7.86 5.23 -4.19
CA LEU A 74 7.48 3.88 -3.79
C LEU A 74 5.95 3.75 -3.81
N TRP A 75 5.43 2.93 -4.71
CA TRP A 75 4.03 2.54 -4.71
C TRP A 75 3.82 1.39 -3.74
N ILE A 76 2.79 1.50 -2.89
CA ILE A 76 2.47 0.55 -1.83
C ILE A 76 1.04 0.07 -2.04
N GLN A 77 0.84 -1.23 -2.12
CA GLN A 77 -0.47 -1.87 -2.28
C GLN A 77 -0.79 -2.68 -1.03
N THR A 78 -2.08 -2.81 -0.67
CA THR A 78 -2.49 -3.48 0.57
C THR A 78 -3.34 -4.72 0.32
N ASP A 79 -3.06 -5.76 1.11
CA ASP A 79 -3.92 -6.93 1.32
C ASP A 79 -4.27 -7.06 2.81
N GLY A 80 -5.04 -6.09 3.26
CA GLY A 80 -5.38 -5.88 4.65
C GLY A 80 -6.81 -6.18 5.00
N LYS A 81 -7.07 -6.03 6.31
CA LYS A 81 -8.41 -6.15 6.85
C LYS A 81 -9.25 -4.93 6.44
N TYR A 82 -10.29 -5.18 5.65
CA TYR A 82 -11.19 -4.15 5.11
C TYR A 82 -12.47 -3.94 5.92
N THR A 83 -12.58 -4.52 7.14
CA THR A 83 -13.81 -4.45 7.94
C THR A 83 -14.16 -3.04 8.38
N ASN A 84 -13.17 -2.13 8.39
CA ASN A 84 -13.33 -0.74 8.79
C ASN A 84 -13.92 -0.57 10.20
N THR A 85 -13.55 -1.47 11.11
CA THR A 85 -14.02 -1.54 12.51
C THR A 85 -12.89 -2.00 13.43
N GLY A 86 -13.03 -1.72 14.74
CA GLY A 86 -12.01 -2.05 15.75
C GLY A 86 -10.66 -1.41 15.39
N ASP A 87 -9.58 -2.19 15.52
CA ASP A 87 -8.22 -1.85 15.10
C ASP A 87 -8.15 -1.26 13.68
N PHE A 88 -9.06 -1.66 12.79
CA PHE A 88 -9.05 -1.24 11.39
C PHE A 88 -10.02 -0.08 11.07
N ALA A 89 -10.66 0.50 12.07
CA ALA A 89 -11.61 1.59 11.90
C ALA A 89 -10.98 2.81 11.19
N GLY A 90 -11.65 3.30 10.16
CA GLY A 90 -11.22 4.43 9.35
C GLY A 90 -10.32 4.07 8.15
N GLN A 91 -9.76 2.86 8.08
CA GLN A 91 -8.85 2.48 6.99
C GLN A 91 -9.58 2.06 5.70
N GLY A 92 -10.85 1.63 5.79
CA GLY A 92 -11.68 1.29 4.63
C GLY A 92 -11.23 0.04 3.88
N ASN A 93 -11.53 -0.01 2.58
CA ASN A 93 -11.10 -1.09 1.69
C ASN A 93 -9.59 -1.05 1.45
N ASN A 94 -9.07 -2.15 0.87
CA ASN A 94 -7.70 -2.17 0.37
C ASN A 94 -7.43 -1.07 -0.65
N GLN A 95 -6.17 -0.64 -0.70
CA GLN A 95 -5.80 0.64 -1.25
C GLN A 95 -4.40 0.58 -1.87
N MET A 96 -4.07 1.64 -2.59
CA MET A 96 -2.74 1.91 -3.09
C MET A 96 -2.31 3.29 -2.63
N LEU A 97 -1.11 3.38 -2.10
CA LEU A 97 -0.47 4.60 -1.63
C LEU A 97 0.80 4.86 -2.43
N VAL A 98 1.28 6.09 -2.33
CA VAL A 98 2.59 6.49 -2.82
C VAL A 98 3.39 7.09 -1.68
N GLY A 99 4.60 6.57 -1.48
CA GLY A 99 5.57 7.03 -0.50
C GLY A 99 6.79 7.65 -1.16
N ASP A 100 7.33 8.70 -0.58
CA ASP A 100 8.64 9.25 -0.95
C ASP A 100 9.71 8.67 -0.01
N PRO A 101 10.61 7.80 -0.49
CA PRO A 101 11.66 7.21 0.34
C PRO A 101 12.63 8.23 0.95
N ALA A 102 12.78 9.41 0.36
CA ALA A 102 13.70 10.44 0.82
C ALA A 102 13.13 11.22 2.00
N THR A 103 11.83 11.51 2.00
CA THR A 103 11.17 12.34 3.02
C THR A 103 10.38 11.52 4.04
N GLY A 104 9.98 10.30 3.68
CA GLY A 104 9.08 9.46 4.48
C GLY A 104 7.60 9.78 4.28
N GLU A 105 7.24 10.79 3.49
CA GLU A 105 5.85 11.18 3.24
C GLU A 105 5.09 10.04 2.53
N ILE A 106 3.85 9.78 2.96
CA ILE A 106 2.96 8.77 2.35
C ILE A 106 1.60 9.40 2.10
N ARG A 107 1.08 9.23 0.87
CA ARG A 107 -0.27 9.68 0.47
C ARG A 107 -1.07 8.52 -0.11
N ARG A 108 -2.33 8.41 0.31
CA ARG A 108 -3.27 7.48 -0.32
C ARG A 108 -3.61 7.97 -1.73
N PHE A 109 -3.46 7.11 -2.72
CA PHE A 109 -3.71 7.42 -4.13
C PHE A 109 -5.00 6.79 -4.66
N MET A 110 -5.27 5.52 -4.31
CA MET A 110 -6.44 4.78 -4.79
C MET A 110 -7.02 3.92 -3.67
N VAL A 111 -8.34 3.74 -3.67
CA VAL A 111 -9.05 2.76 -2.85
C VAL A 111 -9.78 1.79 -3.79
N GLY A 112 -9.60 0.49 -3.56
CA GLY A 112 -10.23 -0.57 -4.34
C GLY A 112 -11.71 -0.78 -4.00
N PRO A 113 -12.43 -1.59 -4.81
CA PRO A 113 -13.79 -1.99 -4.52
C PRO A 113 -13.89 -2.85 -3.25
N LYS A 114 -15.14 -3.14 -2.85
CA LYS A 114 -15.41 -3.97 -1.69
C LYS A 114 -14.73 -5.34 -1.78
N GLU A 115 -14.12 -5.73 -0.67
CA GLU A 115 -13.56 -7.08 -0.44
C GLU A 115 -12.43 -7.47 -1.42
N CYS A 116 -11.89 -6.54 -2.20
CA CYS A 116 -10.69 -6.85 -2.98
C CYS A 116 -9.43 -6.69 -2.14
N GLU A 117 -8.33 -7.22 -2.63
CA GLU A 117 -7.00 -6.65 -2.39
C GLU A 117 -6.58 -5.83 -3.61
N VAL A 118 -5.64 -4.92 -3.40
CA VAL A 118 -4.96 -4.21 -4.50
C VAL A 118 -3.60 -4.84 -4.65
N THR A 119 -3.28 -5.36 -5.84
CA THR A 119 -2.05 -6.12 -6.06
C THR A 119 -1.66 -6.11 -7.53
N GLY A 120 -0.37 -6.28 -7.82
CA GLY A 120 0.16 -6.23 -9.17
C GLY A 120 0.25 -4.81 -9.72
N PHE A 121 1.37 -4.50 -10.35
CA PHE A 121 1.70 -3.16 -10.80
C PHE A 121 2.50 -3.21 -12.10
N ALA A 122 2.12 -2.40 -13.08
CA ALA A 122 2.92 -2.14 -14.26
C ALA A 122 2.71 -0.69 -14.74
N TRP A 123 3.62 -0.22 -15.60
CA TRP A 123 3.61 1.13 -16.11
C TRP A 123 3.77 1.13 -17.63
N SER A 124 3.07 2.02 -18.34
CA SER A 124 3.32 2.24 -19.76
C SER A 124 4.69 2.89 -19.96
N ALA A 125 5.36 2.58 -21.07
CA ALA A 125 6.71 3.07 -21.33
C ALA A 125 6.81 4.61 -21.37
N ASP A 126 5.72 5.31 -21.66
CA ASP A 126 5.64 6.77 -21.78
C ASP A 126 5.29 7.50 -20.46
N GLY A 127 5.11 6.78 -19.36
CA GLY A 127 4.87 7.41 -18.07
C GLY A 127 3.40 7.67 -17.73
N ARG A 128 2.47 7.44 -18.66
CA ARG A 128 1.11 8.03 -18.62
C ARG A 128 0.03 7.11 -18.10
N THR A 129 0.24 5.81 -18.16
CA THR A 129 -0.75 4.81 -17.74
C THR A 129 -0.14 3.86 -16.72
N MET A 130 -0.79 3.78 -15.57
CA MET A 130 -0.51 2.77 -14.55
C MET A 130 -1.49 1.62 -14.70
N PHE A 131 -1.02 0.39 -14.63
CA PHE A 131 -1.82 -0.81 -14.62
C PHE A 131 -1.78 -1.43 -13.22
N VAL A 132 -2.96 -1.59 -12.61
CA VAL A 132 -3.08 -2.09 -11.23
C VAL A 132 -4.05 -3.26 -11.21
N GLY A 133 -3.70 -4.34 -10.54
CA GLY A 133 -4.61 -5.47 -10.35
C GLY A 133 -5.58 -5.22 -9.20
N ILE A 134 -6.82 -5.62 -9.43
CA ILE A 134 -7.88 -5.72 -8.42
C ILE A 134 -8.20 -7.20 -8.30
N GLN A 135 -7.76 -7.82 -7.21
CA GLN A 135 -7.93 -9.26 -7.01
C GLN A 135 -9.14 -9.54 -6.13
N HIS A 136 -9.89 -10.60 -6.48
CA HIS A 136 -11.01 -11.17 -5.74
C HIS A 136 -12.04 -10.16 -5.19
N PRO A 137 -12.50 -9.17 -5.99
CA PRO A 137 -13.58 -8.32 -5.54
C PRO A 137 -14.79 -9.17 -5.13
N GLY A 138 -15.37 -8.88 -3.98
CA GLY A 138 -16.51 -9.65 -3.48
C GLY A 138 -16.16 -11.04 -2.95
N GLU A 139 -15.00 -11.24 -2.31
CA GLU A 139 -14.62 -12.55 -1.75
C GLU A 139 -15.64 -13.12 -0.73
N LYS A 140 -16.49 -12.27 -0.11
CA LYS A 140 -17.64 -12.68 0.72
C LYS A 140 -18.99 -12.40 0.05
N GLY A 141 -18.99 -12.10 -1.24
CA GLY A 141 -20.18 -11.92 -2.07
C GLY A 141 -20.74 -10.49 -2.12
N ASN A 142 -20.07 -9.49 -1.54
CA ASN A 142 -20.61 -8.12 -1.47
C ASN A 142 -20.00 -7.16 -2.49
N SER A 143 -19.73 -7.63 -3.71
CA SER A 143 -19.24 -6.79 -4.80
C SER A 143 -19.83 -7.23 -6.14
N HIS A 144 -19.96 -6.26 -7.04
CA HIS A 144 -20.32 -6.46 -8.44
C HIS A 144 -19.30 -5.80 -9.37
N PHE A 145 -18.10 -5.49 -8.85
CA PHE A 145 -17.05 -4.87 -9.64
C PHE A 145 -16.45 -5.85 -10.67
N PRO A 146 -16.11 -5.41 -11.90
CA PRO A 146 -16.29 -4.04 -12.43
C PRO A 146 -17.64 -3.79 -13.12
N GLY A 147 -18.48 -4.81 -13.33
CA GLY A 147 -19.69 -4.69 -14.15
C GLY A 147 -20.83 -3.86 -13.53
N GLY A 148 -20.84 -3.71 -12.20
CA GLY A 148 -21.92 -3.06 -11.46
C GLY A 148 -23.23 -3.86 -11.48
N GLY A 149 -24.32 -3.25 -10.99
CA GLY A 149 -25.64 -3.89 -10.90
C GLY A 149 -25.59 -5.19 -10.12
N ASP A 150 -26.15 -6.26 -10.70
CA ASP A 150 -26.17 -7.61 -10.13
C ASP A 150 -25.11 -8.54 -10.77
N SER A 151 -24.11 -7.98 -11.45
CA SER A 151 -23.12 -8.78 -12.17
C SER A 151 -22.22 -9.58 -11.22
N VAL A 152 -21.81 -10.79 -11.63
CA VAL A 152 -20.83 -11.58 -10.88
C VAL A 152 -19.50 -10.81 -10.86
N PRO A 153 -18.89 -10.58 -9.69
CA PRO A 153 -17.65 -9.83 -9.60
C PRO A 153 -16.49 -10.58 -10.26
N ARG A 154 -15.55 -9.82 -10.82
CA ARG A 154 -14.42 -10.37 -11.59
C ARG A 154 -13.15 -9.63 -11.22
N SER A 155 -12.09 -10.38 -10.89
CA SER A 155 -10.75 -9.83 -10.85
C SER A 155 -10.41 -9.20 -12.21
N CYS A 156 -9.71 -8.07 -12.19
CA CYS A 156 -9.29 -7.40 -13.41
C CYS A 156 -8.03 -6.58 -13.21
N VAL A 157 -7.46 -6.12 -14.31
CA VAL A 157 -6.44 -5.07 -14.32
C VAL A 157 -7.14 -3.76 -14.70
N VAL A 158 -6.96 -2.72 -13.90
CA VAL A 158 -7.41 -1.37 -14.21
C VAL A 158 -6.27 -0.56 -14.82
N ALA A 159 -6.59 0.24 -15.84
CA ALA A 159 -5.67 1.23 -16.40
C ALA A 159 -6.04 2.61 -15.84
N ILE A 160 -5.12 3.22 -15.12
CA ILE A 160 -5.27 4.53 -14.50
C ILE A 160 -4.44 5.52 -15.32
N SER A 161 -5.04 6.65 -15.67
CA SER A 161 -4.38 7.75 -16.40
C SER A 161 -4.99 9.08 -15.97
N ARG A 162 -4.25 10.18 -16.16
CA ARG A 162 -4.79 11.53 -15.92
C ARG A 162 -5.63 11.97 -17.10
N GLU A 163 -6.75 12.64 -16.84
CA GLU A 163 -7.65 13.16 -17.89
C GLU A 163 -6.96 14.15 -18.84
N ASN A 164 -5.97 14.89 -18.33
CA ASN A 164 -5.17 15.83 -19.11
C ASN A 164 -4.05 15.15 -19.95
N GLY A 165 -3.92 13.83 -19.86
CA GLY A 165 -2.92 13.05 -20.60
C GLY A 165 -1.47 13.25 -20.13
N GLU A 166 -1.25 13.96 -19.02
CA GLU A 166 0.07 14.08 -18.40
C GLU A 166 0.47 12.80 -17.67
N ALA A 167 1.77 12.68 -17.39
CA ALA A 167 2.29 11.60 -16.56
C ALA A 167 1.64 11.64 -15.16
N ILE A 168 1.40 10.45 -14.59
CA ILE A 168 0.83 10.30 -13.24
C ILE A 168 1.86 10.64 -12.16
N ASP A 169 3.12 10.40 -12.45
CA ASP A 169 4.25 10.66 -11.57
C ASP A 169 4.66 12.14 -11.56
#